data_AF-A0A969NKI3-F1
#
_entry.id   AF-A0A969NKI3-F1
#
_cell.length_a   1.000
_cell.length_b   1.000
_cell.length_c   1.000
_cell.angle_alpha   90.00
_cell.angle_beta   90.00
_cell.angle_gamma   90.00
#
_symmetry.space_group_name_H-M   'P 1'
#
loop_
_entity.id
_entity.type
_entity.pdbx_description
1 polymer ?
#
loop_
_entity_poly.entity_id
_entity_poly.type
_entity_poly.pdbx_seq_one_letter_code
_entity_poly.pdbx_strand_id
1 'polypeptide(L)'
;MRVTAWDRSREGRQKNKPKVIGLDIYRDIPHPPGREELREALKADNLVAIAKVDGSERQNISPPPGVPKERVGFSDLVIDNDNVLRRNLMYAESDKEKFYSLALQVSLKYLRDRNLRFQVTPDALQIGKTSFWRLREDAGGYQMSPSEALGWQTLIQYRSAKDAVRQVSLTDVLEGKVAERVCLKIKLFSLEQ
;
A
#
# COMPACT_ATOMS: atom_id res chain seq x y z
N MET A 1 8.60 8.22 22.83
CA MET A 1 8.11 9.30 21.93
C MET A 1 7.18 10.20 22.73
N ARG A 2 7.53 11.48 22.96
CA ARG A 2 6.73 12.40 23.81
C ARG A 2 5.42 12.81 23.11
N VAL A 3 4.34 12.96 23.88
CA VAL A 3 2.96 13.31 23.46
C VAL A 3 2.89 14.51 22.51
N THR A 4 3.83 15.46 22.62
CA THR A 4 3.90 16.66 21.77
C THR A 4 4.26 16.39 20.30
N ALA A 5 4.89 15.26 19.98
CA ALA A 5 5.22 14.89 18.60
C ALA A 5 4.00 14.32 17.83
N TRP A 6 3.01 13.78 18.55
CA TRP A 6 1.85 13.13 17.96
C TRP A 6 0.76 14.12 17.52
N ASP A 7 0.55 15.19 18.28
CA ASP A 7 -0.44 16.22 17.96
C ASP A 7 -0.05 16.99 16.68
N ARG A 8 1.25 17.31 16.53
CA ARG A 8 1.82 17.84 15.27
C ARG A 8 1.73 16.86 14.11
N SER A 9 1.63 15.55 14.38
CA SER A 9 1.64 14.51 13.35
C SER A 9 0.33 14.43 12.55
N ARG A 10 -0.80 14.73 13.20
CA ARG A 10 -2.12 14.81 12.55
C ARG A 10 -2.18 16.01 11.62
N GLU A 11 -1.82 17.15 12.18
CA GLU A 11 -1.80 18.41 11.47
C GLU A 11 -0.81 18.37 10.32
N GLY A 12 0.45 17.98 10.52
CA GLY A 12 1.44 17.98 9.44
C GLY A 12 1.07 17.09 8.23
N ARG A 13 0.46 15.92 8.46
CA ARG A 13 0.07 15.00 7.37
C ARG A 13 -1.13 15.48 6.56
N GLN A 14 -2.15 16.05 7.21
CA GLN A 14 -3.34 16.56 6.50
C GLN A 14 -3.20 18.04 6.11
N LYS A 15 -2.33 18.83 6.75
CA LYS A 15 -2.06 20.25 6.41
C LYS A 15 -1.58 20.41 4.96
N ASN A 16 -0.78 19.46 4.48
CA ASN A 16 -0.31 19.45 3.10
C ASN A 16 -1.37 18.98 2.08
N LYS A 17 -2.62 18.76 2.53
CA LYS A 17 -3.78 18.32 1.73
C LYS A 17 -3.45 17.22 0.72
N PRO A 18 -2.82 16.11 1.16
CA PRO A 18 -2.45 15.05 0.25
C PRO A 18 -3.69 14.44 -0.38
N LYS A 19 -3.60 14.16 -1.68
CA LYS A 19 -4.70 13.50 -2.41
C LYS A 19 -5.01 12.11 -1.85
N VAL A 20 -3.96 11.35 -1.54
CA VAL A 20 -4.04 10.02 -0.92
C VAL A 20 -2.84 9.82 0.01
N ILE A 21 -3.05 9.14 1.12
CA ILE A 21 -2.03 8.70 2.08
C ILE A 21 -2.06 7.17 2.12
N GLY A 22 -0.95 6.53 1.76
CA GLY A 22 -0.73 5.09 2.04
C GLY A 22 0.06 4.93 3.33
N LEU A 23 -0.54 4.33 4.35
CA LEU A 23 0.07 4.10 5.65
C LEU A 23 0.57 2.66 5.76
N ASP A 24 1.87 2.47 5.52
CA ASP A 24 2.53 1.16 5.51
C ASP A 24 3.07 0.84 6.92
N ILE A 25 2.15 0.75 7.90
CA ILE A 25 2.47 0.48 9.31
C ILE A 25 1.38 -0.42 9.90
N TYR A 26 1.79 -1.56 10.46
CA TYR A 26 0.93 -2.44 11.21
C TYR A 26 0.52 -1.80 12.54
N ARG A 27 -0.79 -1.71 12.79
CA ARG A 27 -1.40 -1.07 13.98
C ARG A 27 -2.66 -1.80 14.41
N ASP A 28 -2.52 -3.09 14.70
CA ASP A 28 -3.56 -3.98 15.22
C ASP A 28 -3.63 -3.98 16.77
N ILE A 29 -2.52 -3.66 17.45
CA ILE A 29 -2.44 -3.64 18.92
C ILE A 29 -2.48 -2.20 19.47
N PRO A 30 -3.21 -1.94 20.58
CA PRO A 30 -3.21 -0.64 21.25
C PRO A 30 -1.81 -0.22 21.73
N HIS A 31 -1.41 1.01 21.40
CA HIS A 31 -0.14 1.59 21.87
C HIS A 31 -0.36 3.02 22.40
N PRO A 32 -0.51 3.20 23.72
CA PRO A 32 -0.58 4.54 24.33
C PRO A 32 0.82 5.16 24.51
N PRO A 33 0.94 6.51 24.51
CA PRO A 33 -0.11 7.50 24.22
C PRO A 33 -0.33 7.68 22.70
N GLY A 34 -1.46 8.29 22.30
CA GLY A 34 -1.72 8.63 20.88
C GLY A 34 -2.75 7.75 20.16
N ARG A 35 -3.44 6.86 20.88
CA ARG A 35 -4.39 5.89 20.30
C ARG A 35 -5.62 6.54 19.70
N GLU A 36 -6.28 7.43 20.45
CA GLU A 36 -7.52 8.06 19.99
C GLU A 36 -7.24 9.02 18.84
N GLU A 37 -6.10 9.70 18.88
CA GLU A 37 -5.61 10.57 17.82
C GLU A 37 -5.34 9.77 16.53
N LEU A 38 -4.70 8.61 16.65
CA LEU A 38 -4.50 7.71 15.51
C LEU A 38 -5.83 7.19 14.98
N ARG A 39 -6.73 6.70 15.84
CA ARG A 39 -8.05 6.19 15.45
C ARG A 39 -8.86 7.23 14.70
N GLU A 40 -8.89 8.45 15.21
CA GLU A 40 -9.57 9.55 14.54
C GLU A 40 -8.86 9.96 13.24
N ALA A 41 -7.53 9.86 13.12
CA ALA A 41 -6.82 10.13 11.87
C ALA A 41 -7.09 9.07 10.79
N LEU A 42 -7.26 7.81 11.18
CA LEU A 42 -7.56 6.69 10.28
C LEU A 42 -8.95 6.79 9.63
N LYS A 43 -9.86 7.58 10.21
CA LYS A 43 -11.18 7.87 9.63
C LYS A 43 -11.11 8.72 8.35
N ALA A 44 -10.01 9.44 8.11
CA ALA A 44 -9.89 10.31 6.94
C ALA A 44 -10.06 9.51 5.64
N ASP A 45 -10.98 9.93 4.76
CA ASP A 45 -11.27 9.14 3.55
C ASP A 45 -10.01 8.95 2.72
N ASN A 46 -9.15 9.98 2.58
CA ASN A 46 -7.91 9.95 1.81
C ASN A 46 -6.83 8.97 2.32
N LEU A 47 -7.04 8.26 3.42
CA LEU A 47 -6.08 7.31 3.99
C LEU A 47 -6.41 5.86 3.63
N VAL A 48 -5.38 5.12 3.21
CA VAL A 48 -5.38 3.66 3.01
C VAL A 48 -4.39 3.04 4.01
N ALA A 49 -4.86 2.10 4.82
CA ALA A 49 -4.07 1.38 5.81
C ALA A 49 -3.63 0.01 5.29
N ILE A 50 -2.85 -0.72 6.09
CA ILE A 50 -2.42 -2.07 5.76
C ILE A 50 -2.98 -3.15 6.69
N ALA A 51 -3.04 -4.36 6.14
CA ALA A 51 -3.21 -5.61 6.86
C ALA A 51 -2.21 -6.64 6.29
N LYS A 52 -1.82 -7.62 7.09
CA LYS A 52 -1.02 -8.76 6.59
C LYS A 52 -1.98 -9.89 6.26
N VAL A 53 -1.85 -10.43 5.04
CA VAL A 53 -2.72 -11.48 4.51
C VAL A 53 -1.85 -12.62 4.00
N ASP A 54 -1.73 -13.69 4.77
CA ASP A 54 -0.92 -14.87 4.39
C ASP A 54 -1.72 -16.16 4.25
N GLY A 55 -3.05 -16.06 4.23
CA GLY A 55 -3.94 -17.22 4.06
C GLY A 55 -3.97 -18.15 5.28
N SER A 56 -3.20 -17.88 6.34
CA SER A 56 -3.24 -18.58 7.62
C SER A 56 -3.74 -17.64 8.71
N GLU A 57 -4.73 -18.04 9.50
CA GLU A 57 -5.24 -17.19 10.60
C GLU A 57 -4.16 -16.83 11.63
N ARG A 58 -3.06 -17.58 11.68
CA ARG A 58 -1.99 -17.45 12.69
C ARG A 58 -1.01 -16.32 12.42
N GLN A 59 -0.89 -15.85 11.19
CA GLN A 59 0.11 -14.85 10.82
C GLN A 59 -0.49 -13.59 10.19
N ASN A 60 -1.82 -13.58 9.99
CA ASN A 60 -2.59 -12.41 9.58
C ASN A 60 -2.52 -11.31 10.65
N ILE A 61 -2.22 -10.09 10.21
CA ILE A 61 -2.29 -8.88 11.03
C ILE A 61 -3.52 -8.11 10.60
N SER A 62 -4.47 -7.93 11.53
CA SER A 62 -5.72 -7.23 11.24
C SER A 62 -5.47 -5.77 10.86
N PRO A 63 -6.30 -5.17 9.99
CA PRO A 63 -6.23 -3.74 9.75
C PRO A 63 -6.57 -2.96 11.03
N PRO A 64 -6.13 -1.70 11.13
CA PRO A 64 -6.50 -0.84 12.24
C PRO A 64 -8.04 -0.77 12.41
N PRO A 65 -8.57 -0.86 13.65
CA PRO A 65 -10.01 -0.86 13.88
C PRO A 65 -10.70 0.37 13.30
N GLY A 66 -11.82 0.16 12.61
CA GLY A 66 -12.64 1.23 12.02
C GLY A 66 -12.21 1.68 10.61
N VAL A 67 -11.19 1.08 10.01
CA VAL A 67 -10.87 1.28 8.59
C VAL A 67 -11.67 0.27 7.74
N PRO A 68 -12.49 0.73 6.77
CA PRO A 68 -13.27 -0.16 5.92
C PRO A 68 -12.35 -0.92 4.95
N LYS A 69 -12.75 -2.12 4.53
CA LYS A 69 -11.93 -3.04 3.72
C LYS A 69 -11.41 -2.41 2.41
N GLU A 70 -12.18 -1.52 1.80
CA GLU A 70 -11.81 -0.83 0.56
C GLU A 70 -10.67 0.18 0.77
N ARG A 71 -10.35 0.52 2.02
CA ARG A 71 -9.22 1.38 2.42
C ARG A 71 -8.13 0.58 3.14
N VAL A 72 -8.07 -0.73 2.88
CA VAL A 72 -7.03 -1.63 3.39
C VAL A 72 -6.37 -2.35 2.22
N GLY A 73 -5.05 -2.47 2.26
CA GLY A 73 -4.31 -3.34 1.34
C GLY A 73 -3.12 -4.02 2.00
N PHE A 74 -2.55 -5.05 1.37
CA PHE A 74 -1.32 -5.69 1.87
C PHE A 74 -0.07 -5.04 1.28
N SER A 75 1.07 -5.19 1.95
CA SER A 75 2.38 -4.64 1.51
C SER A 75 3.39 -5.72 1.10
N ASP A 76 2.94 -6.96 0.96
CA ASP A 76 3.76 -8.10 0.59
C ASP A 76 4.43 -7.92 -0.77
N LEU A 77 5.68 -8.39 -0.86
CA LEU A 77 6.51 -8.32 -2.04
C LEU A 77 6.82 -9.73 -2.51
N VAL A 78 6.86 -9.91 -3.84
CA VAL A 78 7.35 -11.15 -4.45
C VAL A 78 8.73 -10.84 -5.01
N ILE A 79 9.76 -11.44 -4.38
CA ILE A 79 11.16 -11.23 -4.73
C ILE A 79 11.64 -12.44 -5.53
N ASP A 80 12.34 -12.20 -6.64
CA ASP A 80 12.91 -13.28 -7.45
C ASP A 80 14.06 -13.97 -6.71
N ASN A 81 14.41 -15.20 -7.11
CA ASN A 81 15.44 -16.01 -6.46
C ASN A 81 16.84 -15.35 -6.40
N ASP A 82 17.09 -14.36 -7.26
CA ASP A 82 18.31 -13.55 -7.28
C ASP A 82 18.21 -12.28 -6.41
N ASN A 83 17.20 -12.20 -5.54
CA ASN A 83 16.90 -11.07 -4.65
C ASN A 83 16.56 -9.75 -5.36
N VAL A 84 16.20 -9.79 -6.64
CA VAL A 84 15.76 -8.61 -7.36
C VAL A 84 14.24 -8.57 -7.43
N LEU A 85 13.67 -7.44 -7.04
CA LEU A 85 12.23 -7.20 -7.17
C LEU A 85 11.90 -6.94 -8.65
N ARG A 86 11.29 -7.88 -9.36
CA ARG A 86 10.80 -7.65 -10.75
C ARG A 86 9.30 -7.81 -10.88
N ARG A 87 8.68 -8.46 -9.92
CA ARG A 87 7.26 -8.79 -9.90
C ARG A 87 6.54 -7.93 -8.87
N ASN A 88 5.33 -7.52 -9.21
CA ASN A 88 4.43 -6.84 -8.30
C ASN A 88 3.19 -7.70 -8.07
N LEU A 89 2.88 -7.99 -6.81
CA LEU A 89 1.66 -8.66 -6.42
C LEU A 89 0.54 -7.62 -6.32
N MET A 90 -0.36 -7.62 -7.31
CA MET A 90 -1.46 -6.66 -7.43
C MET A 90 -2.61 -7.01 -6.49
N TYR A 91 -2.95 -8.30 -6.42
CA TYR A 91 -3.97 -8.82 -5.51
C TYR A 91 -3.69 -10.28 -5.18
N ALA A 92 -4.19 -10.72 -4.03
CA ALA A 92 -4.25 -12.12 -3.63
C ALA A 92 -5.72 -12.52 -3.47
N GLU A 93 -6.01 -13.80 -3.59
CA GLU A 93 -7.36 -14.35 -3.49
C GLU A 93 -7.35 -15.55 -2.56
N SER A 94 -8.28 -15.60 -1.63
CA SER A 94 -8.51 -16.73 -0.74
C SER A 94 -10.00 -17.02 -0.69
N ASP A 95 -10.39 -18.25 -1.02
CA ASP A 95 -11.76 -18.81 -1.12
C ASP A 95 -12.82 -17.93 -1.78
N LYS A 96 -13.18 -16.80 -1.15
CA LYS A 96 -14.28 -15.88 -1.53
C LYS A 96 -13.89 -14.40 -1.49
N GLU A 97 -12.67 -14.06 -1.10
CA GLU A 97 -12.25 -12.66 -0.92
C GLU A 97 -10.98 -12.35 -1.70
N LYS A 98 -11.01 -11.19 -2.36
CA LYS A 98 -9.84 -10.60 -3.02
C LYS A 98 -9.26 -9.52 -2.11
N PHE A 99 -7.98 -9.65 -1.83
CA PHE A 99 -7.19 -8.67 -1.11
C PHE A 99 -6.37 -7.92 -2.15
N TYR A 100 -6.42 -6.60 -2.15
CA TYR A 100 -5.64 -5.77 -3.08
C TYR A 100 -4.39 -5.23 -2.38
N SER A 101 -3.30 -5.05 -3.12
CA SER A 101 -2.10 -4.46 -2.54
C SER A 101 -2.31 -2.99 -2.18
N LEU A 102 -1.58 -2.50 -1.18
CA LEU A 102 -1.57 -1.10 -0.77
C LEU A 102 -1.29 -0.19 -1.98
N ALA A 103 -0.35 -0.58 -2.83
CA ALA A 103 0.01 0.18 -4.03
C ALA A 103 -1.17 0.33 -5.00
N LEU A 104 -1.92 -0.75 -5.24
CA LEU A 104 -3.11 -0.72 -6.08
C LEU A 104 -4.23 0.13 -5.46
N GLN A 105 -4.52 -0.05 -4.17
CA GLN A 105 -5.55 0.72 -3.46
C GLN A 105 -5.26 2.23 -3.48
N VAL A 106 -4.01 2.61 -3.19
CA VAL A 106 -3.55 4.01 -3.27
C VAL A 106 -3.71 4.56 -4.68
N SER A 107 -3.36 3.77 -5.70
CA SER A 107 -3.46 4.18 -7.11
C SER A 107 -4.92 4.37 -7.54
N LEU A 108 -5.80 3.40 -7.25
CA LEU A 108 -7.23 3.48 -7.56
C LEU A 108 -7.87 4.68 -6.87
N LYS A 109 -7.52 4.91 -5.61
CA LYS A 109 -8.02 6.05 -4.85
C LYS A 109 -7.52 7.38 -5.41
N TYR A 110 -6.26 7.46 -5.80
CA TYR A 110 -5.68 8.67 -6.41
C TYR A 110 -6.34 9.00 -7.76
N LEU A 111 -6.73 7.97 -8.51
CA LEU A 111 -7.36 8.09 -9.82
C LEU A 111 -8.89 8.22 -9.76
N ARG A 112 -9.50 8.17 -8.58
CA ARG A 112 -10.96 8.17 -8.39
C ARG A 112 -11.65 9.33 -9.14
N ASP A 113 -11.13 10.55 -9.04
CA ASP A 113 -11.72 11.73 -9.70
C ASP A 113 -11.66 11.69 -11.23
N ARG A 114 -10.92 10.75 -11.82
CA ARG A 114 -10.83 10.56 -13.27
C ARG A 114 -11.89 9.59 -13.80
N ASN A 115 -12.74 9.04 -12.94
CA ASN A 115 -13.81 8.10 -13.30
C ASN A 115 -13.34 6.94 -14.19
N LEU A 116 -12.13 6.42 -13.91
CA LEU A 116 -11.58 5.29 -14.64
C LEU A 116 -12.22 4.00 -14.13
N ARG A 117 -12.73 3.17 -15.05
CA ARG A 117 -13.24 1.84 -14.71
C ARG A 117 -12.09 0.94 -14.26
N PHE A 118 -12.28 0.29 -13.11
CA PHE A 118 -11.43 -0.81 -12.64
C PHE A 118 -12.13 -2.13 -12.91
N GLN A 119 -11.42 -3.08 -13.53
CA GLN A 119 -11.94 -4.42 -13.77
C GLN A 119 -10.84 -5.46 -13.77
N VAL A 120 -11.18 -6.68 -13.35
CA VAL A 120 -10.29 -7.83 -13.38
C VAL A 120 -10.91 -8.88 -14.31
N THR A 121 -10.13 -9.33 -15.28
CA THR A 121 -10.46 -10.41 -16.21
C THR A 121 -9.51 -11.59 -15.94
N PRO A 122 -9.72 -12.78 -16.53
CA PRO A 122 -8.78 -13.90 -16.36
C PRO A 122 -7.32 -13.57 -16.74
N ASP A 123 -7.11 -12.66 -17.70
CA ASP A 123 -5.78 -12.37 -18.29
C ASP A 123 -5.23 -10.98 -17.96
N ALA A 124 -6.10 -10.00 -17.67
CA ALA A 124 -5.73 -8.62 -17.38
C ALA A 124 -6.46 -8.01 -16.17
N LEU A 125 -5.71 -7.25 -15.36
CA LEU A 125 -6.25 -6.21 -14.48
C LEU A 125 -6.22 -4.89 -15.24
N GLN A 126 -7.36 -4.21 -15.36
CA GLN A 126 -7.49 -3.02 -16.18
C GLN A 126 -7.90 -1.80 -15.36
N ILE A 127 -7.25 -0.66 -15.64
CA ILE A 127 -7.58 0.66 -15.10
C ILE A 127 -7.76 1.62 -16.28
N GLY A 128 -9.01 1.96 -16.59
CA GLY A 128 -9.34 2.72 -17.79
C GLY A 128 -8.94 1.95 -19.05
N LYS A 129 -7.97 2.46 -19.81
CA LYS A 129 -7.43 1.82 -21.03
C LYS A 129 -6.14 1.02 -20.78
N THR A 130 -5.56 1.13 -19.59
CA THR A 130 -4.29 0.48 -19.26
C THR A 130 -4.55 -0.94 -18.76
N SER A 131 -3.88 -1.92 -19.37
CA SER A 131 -3.94 -3.33 -18.96
C SER A 131 -2.65 -3.76 -18.28
N PHE A 132 -2.79 -4.40 -17.12
CA PHE A 132 -1.72 -5.08 -16.39
C PHE A 132 -1.92 -6.58 -16.55
N TRP A 133 -1.15 -7.16 -17.48
CA TRP A 133 -1.24 -8.57 -17.82
C TRP A 133 -0.76 -9.45 -16.66
N ARG A 134 -1.46 -10.57 -16.46
CA ARG A 134 -1.07 -11.57 -15.48
C ARG A 134 0.26 -12.21 -15.89
N LEU A 135 1.22 -12.22 -14.98
CA LEU A 135 2.41 -13.03 -15.10
C LEU A 135 2.06 -14.48 -14.75
N ARG A 136 2.03 -15.34 -15.77
CA ARG A 136 1.73 -16.77 -15.63
C ARG A 136 3.00 -17.53 -15.25
N GLU A 137 2.82 -18.74 -14.71
CA GLU A 137 3.91 -19.64 -14.31
C GLU A 137 4.89 -19.99 -15.43
N ASP A 138 4.42 -19.98 -16.67
CA ASP A 138 5.12 -20.34 -17.90
C ASP A 138 5.49 -19.12 -18.77
N ALA A 139 5.49 -17.91 -18.19
CA ALA A 139 5.70 -16.67 -18.91
C ALA A 139 7.18 -16.47 -19.33
N GLY A 140 7.54 -17.00 -20.50
CA GLY A 140 8.85 -16.79 -21.12
C GLY A 140 9.98 -17.33 -20.25
N GLY A 141 10.88 -16.45 -19.81
CA GLY A 141 11.99 -16.80 -18.91
C GLY A 141 11.57 -17.12 -17.47
N TYR A 142 10.32 -16.81 -17.09
CA TYR A 142 9.76 -17.26 -15.83
C TYR A 142 9.24 -18.69 -15.99
N GLN A 143 9.83 -19.61 -15.22
CA GLN A 143 9.41 -21.00 -15.08
C GLN A 143 9.16 -21.24 -13.59
N MET A 144 8.02 -20.74 -13.12
CA MET A 144 7.66 -20.71 -11.71
C MET A 144 6.90 -21.97 -11.33
N SER A 145 7.03 -22.40 -10.08
CA SER A 145 6.09 -23.39 -9.54
C SER A 145 4.69 -22.75 -9.37
N PRO A 146 3.62 -23.55 -9.31
CA PRO A 146 2.28 -23.02 -9.05
C PRO A 146 2.17 -22.22 -7.74
N SER A 147 2.97 -22.57 -6.72
CA SER A 147 3.01 -21.85 -5.45
C SER A 147 3.72 -20.49 -5.55
N GLU A 148 4.65 -20.33 -6.48
CA GLU A 148 5.34 -19.07 -6.74
C GLU A 148 4.48 -18.12 -7.61
N ALA A 149 3.60 -18.66 -8.45
CA ALA A 149 2.68 -17.90 -9.31
C ALA A 149 1.34 -17.52 -8.64
N LEU A 150 1.25 -17.62 -7.31
CA LEU A 150 0.02 -17.31 -6.56
C LEU A 150 -0.38 -15.83 -6.66
N GLY A 151 -1.69 -15.60 -6.61
CA GLY A 151 -2.28 -14.27 -6.76
C GLY A 151 -2.11 -13.69 -8.16
N TRP A 152 -2.38 -12.40 -8.27
CA TRP A 152 -2.21 -11.65 -9.51
C TRP A 152 -0.89 -10.91 -9.50
N GLN A 153 0.08 -11.45 -10.22
CA GLN A 153 1.39 -10.84 -10.37
C GLN A 153 1.50 -10.17 -11.74
N THR A 154 2.28 -9.10 -11.82
CA THR A 154 2.65 -8.47 -13.10
C THR A 154 4.09 -7.99 -13.04
N LEU A 155 4.73 -7.79 -14.18
CA LEU A 155 6.10 -7.26 -14.23
C LEU A 155 6.11 -5.76 -13.91
N ILE A 156 7.06 -5.36 -13.07
CA ILE A 156 7.29 -3.97 -12.73
C ILE A 156 7.93 -3.27 -13.93
N GLN A 157 7.33 -2.17 -14.36
CA GLN A 157 7.94 -1.25 -15.32
C GLN A 157 8.75 -0.20 -14.57
N TYR A 158 10.05 -0.46 -14.41
CA TYR A 158 10.97 0.51 -13.82
C TYR A 158 11.06 1.75 -14.71
N ARG A 159 10.59 2.89 -14.19
CA ARG A 159 10.68 4.18 -14.88
C ARG A 159 12.05 4.85 -14.71
N SER A 160 12.71 4.60 -13.59
CA SER A 160 14.06 5.08 -13.28
C SER A 160 14.69 4.24 -12.17
N ALA A 161 16.00 4.05 -12.22
CA ALA A 161 16.75 3.32 -11.20
C ALA A 161 17.03 4.14 -9.93
N LYS A 162 17.06 5.47 -10.05
CA LYS A 162 17.42 6.39 -8.94
C LYS A 162 16.33 7.40 -8.61
N ASP A 163 15.58 7.87 -9.62
CA ASP A 163 14.67 9.01 -9.50
C ASP A 163 13.24 8.67 -9.94
N ALA A 164 12.77 7.46 -9.64
CA ALA A 164 11.42 7.03 -10.04
C ALA A 164 10.31 7.83 -9.36
N VAL A 165 10.54 8.22 -8.09
CA VAL A 165 9.60 8.96 -7.26
C VAL A 165 10.35 9.88 -6.31
N ARG A 166 9.83 11.10 -6.10
CA ARG A 166 10.35 12.01 -5.08
C ARG A 166 10.08 11.44 -3.69
N GLN A 167 11.13 11.29 -2.90
CA GLN A 167 11.04 10.92 -1.49
C GLN A 167 11.25 12.16 -0.62
N VAL A 168 10.53 12.25 0.48
CA VAL A 168 10.66 13.30 1.49
C VAL A 168 10.66 12.66 2.86
N SER A 169 11.39 13.24 3.82
CA SER A 169 11.39 12.70 5.18
C SER A 169 10.04 12.99 5.85
N LEU A 170 9.66 12.15 6.82
CA LEU A 170 8.48 12.46 7.65
C LEU A 170 8.66 13.81 8.36
N THR A 171 9.87 14.11 8.83
CA THR A 171 10.20 15.39 9.46
C THR A 171 9.87 16.57 8.56
N ASP A 172 10.30 16.54 7.28
CA ASP A 172 10.01 17.62 6.33
C ASP A 172 8.49 17.81 6.12
N VAL A 173 7.73 16.70 6.07
CA VAL A 173 6.27 16.76 5.95
C VAL A 173 5.65 17.40 7.20
N LEU A 174 6.13 17.02 8.39
CA LEU A 174 5.62 17.53 9.67
C LEU A 174 5.96 19.01 9.90
N GLU A 175 7.09 19.47 9.37
CA GLU A 175 7.55 20.85 9.43
C GLU A 175 7.01 21.72 8.29
N GLY A 176 6.20 21.16 7.38
CA GLY A 176 5.61 21.90 6.26
C GLY A 176 6.61 22.30 5.17
N LYS A 177 7.75 21.59 5.08
CA LYS A 177 8.83 21.84 4.10
C LYS A 177 8.56 21.17 2.73
N VAL A 178 7.36 20.64 2.52
CA VAL A 178 6.98 19.89 1.32
C VAL A 178 5.79 20.57 0.64
N ALA A 179 5.86 20.74 -0.68
CA ALA A 179 4.78 21.34 -1.47
C ALA A 179 3.50 20.48 -1.48
N GLU A 180 2.32 21.11 -1.57
CA GLU A 180 0.96 20.54 -1.41
C GLU A 180 0.56 19.41 -2.38
N ARG A 181 1.41 19.00 -3.34
CA ARG A 181 1.05 18.06 -4.42
C ARG A 181 1.79 16.72 -4.39
N VAL A 182 2.20 16.26 -3.21
CA VAL A 182 2.90 14.97 -3.06
C VAL A 182 1.92 13.85 -2.69
N CYS A 183 1.94 12.74 -3.44
CA CYS A 183 1.32 11.49 -3.01
C CYS A 183 2.23 10.85 -1.96
N LEU A 184 1.75 10.74 -0.72
CA LEU A 184 2.59 10.31 0.40
C LEU A 184 2.38 8.81 0.66
N LYS A 185 3.43 8.01 0.40
CA LYS A 185 3.59 6.72 1.06
C LYS A 185 4.44 6.95 2.31
N ILE A 186 3.84 6.79 3.49
CA ILE A 186 4.55 6.93 4.76
C ILE A 186 4.92 5.52 5.22
N LYS A 187 6.21 5.20 5.09
CA LYS A 187 6.82 4.00 5.68
C LYS A 187 7.59 4.46 6.91
N LEU A 188 7.06 4.18 8.10
CA LEU A 188 7.84 4.32 9.33
C LEU A 188 8.51 2.98 9.58
N PHE A 189 9.84 2.93 9.43
CA PHE A 189 10.61 1.82 9.95
C PHE A 189 10.62 1.96 11.47
N SER A 190 9.97 1.02 12.17
CA SER A 190 10.27 0.79 13.58
C SER A 190 11.63 0.11 13.61
N LEU A 191 12.67 0.86 13.96
CA LEU A 191 13.94 0.27 14.39
C LEU A 191 13.72 -0.21 15.82
N GLU A 192 13.16 -1.41 15.99
CA GLU A 192 13.30 -2.15 17.25
C GLU A 192 13.75 -3.57 16.90
N GLN A 193 15.01 -3.85 17.29
CA GLN A 193 15.53 -5.17 17.57
C GLN A 193 14.93 -5.68 18.88
#